data_AF-X1K5R7-F1
#
_entry.id   AF-X1K5R7-F1
#
_cell.length_a   1.000
_cell.length_b   1.000
_cell.length_c   1.000
_cell.angle_alpha   90.00
_cell.angle_beta   90.00
_cell.angle_gamma   90.00
#
_symmetry.space_group_name_H-M   'P 1'
#
loop_
_entity.id
_entity.type
_entity.pdbx_description
1 polymer ?
#
loop_
_entity_poly.entity_id
_entity_poly.type
_entity_poly.pdbx_seq_one_letter_code
_entity_poly.pdbx_strand_id
1 'polypeptide(L)' 'AREEKTALTDNYGVFEFAGLDAGKYSVKLEYAGYAPKVIDVDLKADSYLGYISLVKGKS' A
#
# COMPACT_ATOMS: atom_id res chain seq x y z
N ALA A 1 -11.20 -8.34 -15.02
CA ALA A 1 -10.03 -7.42 -15.05
C ALA A 1 -9.41 -7.42 -13.66
N ARG A 2 -8.09 -7.27 -13.53
CA ARG A 2 -7.46 -7.10 -12.21
C ARG A 2 -7.86 -5.71 -11.70
N GLU A 3 -8.41 -5.64 -10.50
CA GLU A 3 -8.71 -4.36 -9.86
C GLU A 3 -7.37 -3.67 -9.51
N GLU A 4 -7.15 -2.47 -10.06
CA GLU A 4 -5.97 -1.65 -9.79
C GLU A 4 -6.45 -0.27 -9.34
N LYS A 5 -6.03 0.15 -8.14
CA LYS A 5 -6.26 1.50 -7.60
C LYS A 5 -4.93 2.10 -7.17
N THR A 6 -4.79 3.41 -7.32
CA THR A 6 -3.62 4.17 -6.87
C THR A 6 -4.06 5.38 -6.05
N ALA A 7 -3.25 5.75 -5.07
CA ALA A 7 -3.47 6.92 -4.21
C ALA A 7 -2.11 7.51 -3.82
N LEU A 8 -2.08 8.83 -3.62
CA LEU A 8 -0.96 9.49 -2.94
C LEU A 8 -1.26 9.55 -1.45
N THR A 9 -0.24 9.37 -0.62
CA THR A 9 -0.39 9.58 0.82
C THR A 9 -0.63 11.05 1.12
N ASP A 10 -1.35 11.32 2.20
CA ASP A 10 -1.49 12.68 2.73
C ASP A 10 -0.19 13.18 3.41
N ASN A 11 -0.26 14.37 4.01
CA ASN A 11 0.88 15.00 4.71
C ASN A 11 1.31 14.25 5.98
N TYR A 12 0.51 13.28 6.45
CA TYR A 12 0.83 12.41 7.59
C TYR A 12 1.31 11.02 7.13
N GLY A 13 1.41 10.77 5.83
CA GLY A 13 1.81 9.48 5.27
C GLY A 13 0.68 8.44 5.23
N VAL A 14 -0.58 8.86 5.40
CA VAL A 14 -1.75 7.97 5.42
C VAL A 14 -2.33 7.81 4.02
N PHE A 15 -2.76 6.58 3.68
CA PHE A 15 -3.55 6.27 2.49
C PHE A 15 -4.72 5.35 2.86
N GLU A 16 -5.75 5.34 2.02
CA GLU A 16 -6.92 4.47 2.16
C GLU A 16 -7.40 4.00 0.79
N PHE A 17 -7.77 2.71 0.69
CA PHE A 17 -8.49 2.16 -0.45
C PHE A 17 -9.85 1.63 0.04
N ALA A 18 -10.92 2.38 -0.24
CA ALA A 18 -12.28 2.01 0.13
C ALA A 18 -13.02 1.29 -1.02
N GLY A 19 -14.10 0.58 -0.65
CA GLY A 19 -14.98 -0.10 -1.60
C GLY A 19 -14.27 -1.20 -2.39
N LEU A 20 -13.45 -2.00 -1.71
CA LEU A 20 -12.84 -3.22 -2.25
C LEU A 20 -13.67 -4.42 -1.81
N ASP A 21 -13.83 -5.39 -2.72
CA ASP A 21 -14.39 -6.68 -2.36
C ASP A 21 -13.38 -7.49 -1.52
N ALA A 22 -13.86 -8.45 -0.73
CA ALA A 22 -12.98 -9.37 -0.02
C ALA A 22 -12.13 -10.19 -1.02
N GLY A 23 -10.83 -10.28 -0.78
CA GLY A 23 -9.91 -10.90 -1.74
C GLY A 23 -8.43 -10.76 -1.38
N LYS A 24 -7.57 -11.36 -2.21
CA LYS A 24 -6.12 -11.26 -2.09
C LYS A 24 -5.60 -10.10 -2.94
N TYR A 25 -4.93 -9.17 -2.29
CA TYR A 25 -4.34 -7.99 -2.88
C TYR A 25 -2.84 -7.92 -2.61
N SER A 26 -2.15 -7.11 -3.41
CA SER A 26 -0.75 -6.76 -3.19
C SER A 26 -0.63 -5.24 -3.26
N VAL A 27 -0.18 -4.63 -2.17
CA VAL A 27 -0.03 -3.18 -2.04
C VAL A 27 1.42 -2.83 -2.34
N LYS A 28 1.66 -2.06 -3.41
CA LYS A 28 2.98 -1.58 -3.80
C LYS A 28 3.14 -0.12 -3.36
N LEU A 29 4.15 0.15 -2.54
CA LEU A 29 4.51 1.49 -2.09
C LEU A 29 5.79 1.95 -2.79
N GLU A 30 5.76 3.18 -3.32
CA GLU A 30 6.87 3.80 -4.04
C GLU A 30 7.08 5.23 -3.56
N TYR A 31 8.34 5.60 -3.32
CA TYR A 31 8.72 6.97 -2.99
C TYR A 31 10.15 7.22 -3.48
N ALA A 32 10.40 8.40 -4.04
CA ALA A 32 11.67 8.73 -4.66
C ALA A 32 12.83 8.61 -3.66
N GLY A 33 13.90 7.90 -4.05
CA GLY A 33 15.06 7.63 -3.19
C GLY A 33 14.88 6.47 -2.20
N TYR A 34 13.75 5.75 -2.25
CA TYR A 34 13.47 4.58 -1.42
C TYR A 34 13.27 3.34 -2.28
N ALA A 35 13.62 2.17 -1.74
CA ALA A 35 13.35 0.90 -2.38
C ALA A 35 11.82 0.65 -2.36
N PRO A 36 11.21 0.19 -3.47
CA PRO A 36 9.80 -0.19 -3.49
C PRO A 36 9.51 -1.27 -2.45
N LYS A 37 8.35 -1.18 -1.81
CA LYS A 37 7.89 -2.17 -0.83
C LYS A 37 6.58 -2.78 -1.29
N VAL A 38 6.47 -4.10 -1.19
CA VAL A 38 5.26 -4.86 -1.52
C VAL A 38 4.75 -5.55 -0.26
N ILE A 39 3.45 -5.45 -0.01
CA ILE A 39 2.77 -6.08 1.12
C ILE A 39 1.58 -6.85 0.57
N ASP A 40 1.55 -8.17 0.81
CA ASP A 40 0.41 -9.00 0.46
C ASP A 40 -0.65 -8.95 1.57
N VAL A 41 -1.91 -8.78 1.17
CA VAL A 41 -3.04 -8.60 2.06
C VAL A 41 -4.14 -9.58 1.66
N ASP A 42 -4.62 -10.38 2.62
CA ASP A 42 -5.85 -11.18 2.47
C ASP A 42 -7.00 -10.41 3.14
N LEU A 43 -7.69 -9.59 2.35
CA LEU A 43 -8.74 -8.68 2.81
C LEU A 43 -10.04 -9.46 3.06
N LYS A 44 -10.59 -9.36 4.28
CA LYS A 44 -11.88 -9.97 4.66
C LYS A 44 -12.99 -8.94 4.83
N ALA A 45 -12.68 -7.83 5.50
CA ALA A 45 -13.55 -6.67 5.66
C ALA A 45 -12.66 -5.41 5.59
N ASP A 46 -12.04 -5.05 6.71
CA ASP A 46 -11.03 -3.99 6.80
C ASP A 46 -9.67 -4.57 7.19
N SER A 47 -8.60 -3.92 6.73
CA SER A 47 -7.23 -4.29 7.10
C SER A 47 -6.41 -3.04 7.40
N TYR A 48 -5.92 -2.95 8.63
CA TYR A 48 -5.01 -1.90 9.05
C TYR A 48 -3.56 -2.39 9.01
N LEU A 49 -2.74 -1.79 8.16
CA LEU A 49 -1.35 -2.22 7.95
C LEU A 49 -0.36 -1.64 8.97
N GLY A 50 -0.81 -0.78 9.88
CA GLY A 50 0.07 -0.13 10.86
C GLY A 50 1.06 0.86 10.22
N TYR A 51 2.14 1.15 10.94
CA TYR A 51 3.23 1.95 10.41
C TYR A 51 4.08 1.14 9.44
N ILE A 52 4.23 1.65 8.22
CA ILE A 52 5.05 1.04 7.19
C ILE A 52 6.34 1.84 7.02
N SER A 53 7.46 1.26 7.47
CA SER A 53 8.79 1.84 7.19
C SER A 53 9.28 1.44 5.80
N LEU A 54 9.71 2.43 5.01
CA LEU A 54 10.45 2.23 3.76
C LEU A 54 11.95 2.27 4.01
N VAL A 55 12.68 1.44 3.27
CA VAL A 55 14.15 1.42 3.31
C VAL A 55 14.67 2.35 2.23
N LYS A 56 15.62 3.24 2.55
CA LYS A 56 16.28 4.07 1.53
C LYS A 56 16.92 3.18 0.47
N GLY A 57 16.73 3.55 -0.79
CA GLY A 57 17.42 2.91 -1.90
C GLY A 57 18.92 3.12 -1.74
N LYS A 58 19.73 2.12 -2.10
CA LYS A 58 21.16 2.35 -2.24
C LYS A 58 21.36 3.35 -3.37
N SER A 59 21.98 4.49 -3.05
CA SER A 59 22.50 5.45 -4.04
C SER A 59 23.58 4.81 -4.90
#